data_AF-A0A7C4UJW6-F1
#
_entry.id   AF-A0A7C4UJW6-F1
#
_cell.length_a   1.000
_cell.length_b   1.000
_cell.length_c   1.000
_cell.angle_alpha   90.00
_cell.angle_beta   90.00
_cell.angle_gamma   90.00
#
_symmetry.space_group_name_H-M   'P 1'
#
loop_
_entity.id
_entity.type
_entity.pdbx_description
1 polymer ?
#
loop_
_entity_poly.entity_id
_entity_poly.type
_entity_poly.pdbx_seq_one_letter_code
_entity_poly.pdbx_strand_id
1 'polypeptide(L)'
;MLALVPWLVFLHTLSALLFFLAHGTSVAMAFQIRKEKDFARIGAMLDLSMVTMSAMFISFLVMGLTGLVMPFILQIWNKGWVHTSILLMVLVFIRMVMMNNKRYKHLRRMIGQPYMIGGKHFPAEAPASQSEVEAHIKKLRVEELVVVGIVIPAIVLWLMVFKPF
;
A
#
# COMPACT_ATOMS: atom_id res chain seq x y z
N MET A 1 1.62 13.18 -29.93
CA MET A 1 1.27 12.79 -28.55
C MET A 1 0.38 11.54 -28.48
N LEU A 2 -0.65 11.40 -29.32
CA LEU A 2 -1.54 10.22 -29.28
C LEU A 2 -0.82 8.87 -29.47
N ALA A 3 0.27 8.84 -30.24
CA ALA A 3 1.12 7.64 -30.39
C ALA A 3 1.74 7.13 -29.07
N LEU A 4 1.80 7.96 -28.02
CA LEU A 4 2.29 7.56 -26.69
C LEU A 4 1.22 6.88 -25.83
N VAL A 5 -0.07 7.00 -26.19
CA VAL A 5 -1.18 6.52 -25.36
C VAL A 5 -1.10 5.01 -25.12
N PRO A 6 -0.86 4.14 -26.12
CA PRO A 6 -0.73 2.70 -25.88
C PRO A 6 0.41 2.37 -24.91
N TRP A 7 1.54 3.08 -25.00
CA TRP A 7 2.67 2.91 -24.09
C TRP A 7 2.34 3.34 -22.66
N LEU A 8 1.62 4.45 -22.48
CA LEU A 8 1.18 4.89 -21.16
C LEU A 8 0.19 3.92 -20.54
N VAL A 9 -0.76 3.39 -21.31
CA VAL A 9 -1.71 2.37 -20.84
C VAL A 9 -0.97 1.08 -20.45
N PHE A 10 -0.01 0.64 -21.28
CA PHE A 10 0.83 -0.52 -20.98
C PHE A 10 1.61 -0.32 -19.68
N LEU A 11 2.32 0.80 -19.55
CA LEU A 11 3.10 1.11 -18.34
C LEU A 11 2.22 1.23 -17.11
N HIS A 12 1.05 1.87 -17.21
CA HIS A 12 0.10 1.98 -16.12
C HIS A 12 -0.35 0.59 -15.64
N THR A 13 -0.76 -0.27 -16.57
CA THR A 13 -1.27 -1.61 -16.29
C THR A 13 -0.18 -2.52 -15.73
N LEU A 14 1.00 -2.55 -16.36
CA LEU A 14 2.15 -3.32 -15.88
C LEU A 14 2.56 -2.87 -14.48
N SER A 15 2.60 -1.56 -14.24
CA SER A 15 2.94 -1.01 -12.93
C SER A 15 1.89 -1.36 -11.87
N ALA A 16 0.61 -1.42 -12.23
CA ALA A 16 -0.43 -1.90 -11.32
C ALA A 16 -0.20 -3.37 -10.93
N LEU A 17 0.10 -4.24 -11.91
CA LEU A 17 0.40 -5.66 -11.64
C LEU A 17 1.62 -5.83 -10.73
N LEU A 18 2.72 -5.13 -11.04
CA LEU A 18 3.94 -5.16 -10.21
C LEU A 18 3.70 -4.58 -8.82
N PHE A 19 2.89 -3.52 -8.71
CA PHE A 19 2.48 -2.95 -7.44
C PHE A 19 1.72 -3.98 -6.60
N PHE A 20 0.69 -4.63 -7.15
CA PHE A 20 -0.08 -5.63 -6.41
C PHE A 20 0.74 -6.87 -6.05
N LEU A 21 1.68 -7.28 -6.90
CA LEU A 21 2.62 -8.37 -6.60
C LEU A 21 3.51 -8.02 -5.40
N ALA A 22 4.17 -6.86 -5.44
CA ALA A 22 5.06 -6.41 -4.37
C ALA A 22 4.27 -6.13 -3.07
N HIS A 23 3.17 -5.37 -3.17
CA HIS A 23 2.32 -5.00 -2.05
C HIS A 23 1.59 -6.21 -1.44
N GLY A 24 1.24 -7.20 -2.25
CA GLY A 24 0.58 -8.43 -1.81
C GLY A 24 1.37 -9.18 -0.73
N THR A 25 2.70 -9.06 -0.75
CA THR A 25 3.58 -9.60 0.30
C THR A 25 3.26 -9.00 1.67
N SER A 26 3.06 -7.68 1.75
CA SER A 26 2.67 -6.98 2.98
C SER A 26 1.27 -7.38 3.45
N VAL A 27 0.35 -7.63 2.52
CA VAL A 27 -1.01 -8.08 2.84
C VAL A 27 -0.97 -9.50 3.42
N ALA A 28 -0.28 -10.43 2.77
CA ALA A 28 -0.10 -11.81 3.26
C ALA A 28 0.55 -11.82 4.66
N MET A 29 1.62 -11.03 4.85
CA MET A 29 2.24 -10.80 6.15
C MET A 29 1.20 -10.36 7.19
N ALA A 30 0.38 -9.35 6.89
CA ALA A 30 -0.61 -8.83 7.83
C ALA A 30 -1.60 -9.89 8.32
N PHE A 31 -2.07 -10.76 7.43
CA PHE A 31 -2.95 -11.88 7.79
C PHE A 31 -2.22 -12.93 8.64
N GLN A 32 -0.96 -13.22 8.33
CA GLN A 32 -0.18 -14.21 9.05
C GLN A 32 0.22 -13.73 10.45
N ILE A 33 0.65 -12.47 10.60
CA ILE A 33 1.00 -11.84 11.89
C ILE A 33 -0.16 -11.93 12.89
N ARG A 34 -1.42 -11.84 12.45
CA ARG A 34 -2.59 -11.93 13.33
C ARG A 34 -2.66 -13.24 14.12
N LYS A 35 -2.02 -14.30 13.61
CA LYS A 35 -2.03 -15.65 14.20
C LYS A 35 -0.69 -16.02 14.83
N GLU A 36 0.33 -15.18 14.69
CA GLU A 36 1.70 -15.46 15.11
C GLU A 36 1.96 -14.91 16.52
N LYS A 37 2.74 -15.66 17.30
CA LYS A 37 3.14 -15.28 18.67
C LYS A 37 4.65 -15.18 18.82
N ASP A 38 5.41 -15.85 17.97
CA ASP A 38 6.86 -15.84 18.00
C ASP A 38 7.39 -14.54 17.38
N PHE A 39 8.14 -13.77 18.18
CA PHE A 39 8.70 -12.49 17.77
C PHE A 39 9.69 -12.61 16.61
N ALA A 40 10.48 -13.69 16.56
CA ALA A 40 11.43 -13.91 15.47
C ALA A 40 10.68 -14.13 14.14
N ARG A 41 9.58 -14.89 14.17
CA ARG A 41 8.72 -15.12 12.98
C ARG A 41 8.00 -13.84 12.55
N ILE A 42 7.47 -13.06 13.50
CA ILE A 42 6.86 -11.75 13.21
C ILE A 42 7.89 -10.82 12.55
N GLY A 43 9.10 -10.76 13.14
CA GLY A 43 10.20 -9.95 12.64
C GLY A 43 10.61 -10.32 11.22
N ALA A 44 10.79 -11.61 10.94
CA ALA A 44 11.14 -12.08 9.60
C ALA A 44 10.09 -11.68 8.54
N MET A 45 8.80 -11.76 8.86
CA MET A 45 7.76 -11.34 7.92
C MET A 45 7.73 -9.82 7.73
N LEU A 46 7.96 -9.04 8.79
CA LEU A 46 8.10 -7.59 8.72
C LEU A 46 9.28 -7.19 7.83
N ASP A 47 10.41 -7.90 7.92
CA ASP A 47 11.61 -7.66 7.11
C ASP A 47 11.39 -8.00 5.64
N LEU A 48 10.73 -9.12 5.35
CA LEU A 48 10.33 -9.47 3.99
C LEU A 48 9.44 -8.38 3.35
N SER A 49 8.51 -7.81 4.13
CA SER A 49 7.69 -6.69 3.68
C SER A 49 8.51 -5.41 3.45
N MET A 50 9.67 -5.23 4.08
CA MET A 50 10.52 -4.06 3.82
C MET A 50 11.36 -4.23 2.55
N VAL A 51 11.83 -5.44 2.27
CA VAL A 51 12.60 -5.73 1.04
C VAL A 51 11.75 -5.44 -0.20
N THR A 52 10.46 -5.74 -0.16
CA THR A 52 9.51 -5.49 -1.27
C THR A 52 9.01 -4.05 -1.34
N MET A 53 9.28 -3.22 -0.33
CA MET A 53 8.77 -1.85 -0.21
C MET A 53 9.24 -0.94 -1.36
N SER A 54 10.51 -1.05 -1.76
CA SER A 54 11.06 -0.22 -2.84
C SER A 54 10.41 -0.53 -4.17
N ALA A 55 10.24 -1.83 -4.50
CA ALA A 55 9.58 -2.27 -5.72
C ALA A 55 8.11 -1.81 -5.76
N MET A 56 7.41 -1.92 -4.63
CA MET A 56 6.05 -1.41 -4.48
C MET A 56 5.99 0.10 -4.73
N PHE A 57 6.90 0.89 -4.12
CA PHE A 57 6.87 2.35 -4.22
C PHE A 57 7.17 2.84 -5.64
N ILE A 58 8.17 2.25 -6.30
CA ILE A 58 8.49 2.54 -7.70
C ILE A 58 7.29 2.23 -8.60
N SER A 59 6.71 1.04 -8.46
CA SER A 59 5.54 0.63 -9.25
C SER A 59 4.34 1.54 -9.01
N PHE A 60 4.08 1.91 -7.75
CA PHE A 60 3.03 2.86 -7.39
C PHE A 60 3.24 4.24 -8.02
N LEU A 61 4.48 4.76 -8.01
CA LEU A 61 4.80 6.04 -8.63
C LEU A 61 4.61 6.02 -10.14
N VAL A 62 5.09 4.98 -10.83
CA VAL A 62 4.91 4.87 -12.29
C VAL A 62 3.43 4.73 -12.63
N MET A 63 2.67 3.91 -11.90
CA MET A 63 1.21 3.79 -12.05
C MET A 63 0.52 5.14 -11.83
N GLY A 64 0.83 5.84 -10.73
CA GLY A 64 0.23 7.14 -10.41
C GLY A 64 0.54 8.21 -11.46
N LEU A 65 1.80 8.36 -11.86
CA LEU A 65 2.22 9.36 -12.84
C LEU A 65 1.60 9.11 -14.22
N THR A 66 1.62 7.87 -14.70
CA THR A 66 0.98 7.52 -15.98
C THR A 66 -0.54 7.77 -15.92
N GLY A 67 -1.20 7.44 -14.81
CA GLY A 67 -2.62 7.70 -14.58
C GLY A 67 -2.97 9.19 -14.54
N LEU A 68 -2.09 10.03 -13.98
CA LEU A 68 -2.30 11.47 -13.88
C LEU A 68 -2.00 12.21 -15.19
N VAL A 69 -1.01 11.77 -15.97
CA VAL A 69 -0.63 12.42 -17.23
C VAL A 69 -1.65 12.16 -18.34
N MET A 70 -2.25 10.96 -18.39
CA MET A 70 -3.17 10.57 -19.46
C MET A 70 -4.38 11.52 -19.63
N PRO A 71 -5.09 11.96 -18.56
CA PRO A 71 -6.20 12.91 -18.70
C PRO A 71 -5.85 14.23 -19.41
N PHE A 72 -4.62 14.73 -19.23
CA PHE A 72 -4.17 15.96 -19.90
C PHE A 72 -3.90 15.72 -21.39
N ILE A 73 -3.25 14.60 -21.73
CA ILE A 73 -2.98 14.22 -23.14
C ILE A 73 -4.29 13.99 -23.90
N LEU A 74 -5.26 13.36 -23.26
CA LEU A 74 -6.56 13.03 -23.84
C LEU A 74 -7.58 14.16 -23.75
N GLN A 75 -7.23 15.30 -23.10
CA GLN A 75 -8.12 16.45 -22.89
C GLN A 75 -9.45 16.10 -22.19
N ILE A 76 -9.40 15.15 -21.25
CA ILE A 76 -10.57 14.65 -20.48
C ILE A 76 -10.53 15.06 -19.01
N TRP A 77 -9.72 16.06 -18.65
CA TRP A 77 -9.59 16.50 -17.27
C TRP A 77 -10.93 16.89 -16.65
N ASN A 78 -11.84 17.48 -17.41
CA ASN A 78 -13.16 17.91 -16.96
C ASN A 78 -14.16 16.76 -16.66
N LYS A 79 -13.77 15.49 -16.81
CA LYS A 79 -14.66 14.35 -16.53
C LYS A 79 -14.72 14.06 -15.03
N GLY A 80 -15.92 13.77 -14.52
CA GLY A 80 -16.11 13.56 -13.10
C GLY A 80 -15.47 12.25 -12.62
N TRP A 81 -15.49 11.19 -13.44
CA TRP A 81 -14.84 9.91 -13.12
C TRP A 81 -13.32 10.02 -12.96
N VAL A 82 -12.66 10.96 -13.67
CA VAL A 82 -11.22 11.24 -13.51
C VAL A 82 -10.93 11.77 -12.11
N HIS A 83 -11.61 12.83 -11.71
CA HIS A 83 -11.43 13.43 -10.38
C HIS A 83 -11.78 12.46 -9.25
N THR A 84 -12.87 11.69 -9.41
CA THR A 84 -13.31 10.69 -8.44
C THR A 84 -12.25 9.60 -8.27
N SER A 85 -11.66 9.12 -9.38
CA SER A 85 -10.59 8.12 -9.34
C SER A 85 -9.35 8.63 -8.59
N ILE A 86 -8.95 9.88 -8.85
CA ILE A 86 -7.81 10.50 -8.17
C ILE A 86 -8.09 10.65 -6.68
N LEU A 87 -9.25 11.19 -6.31
CA LEU A 87 -9.63 11.38 -4.91
C LEU A 87 -9.63 10.05 -4.15
N LEU A 88 -10.25 9.00 -4.71
CA LEU A 88 -10.28 7.67 -4.11
C LEU A 88 -8.88 7.10 -3.93
N MET A 89 -8.00 7.24 -4.93
CA MET A 89 -6.62 6.75 -4.83
C MET A 89 -5.81 7.51 -3.77
N VAL A 90 -5.98 8.83 -3.66
CA VAL A 90 -5.36 9.64 -2.61
C VAL A 90 -5.84 9.20 -1.23
N LEU A 91 -7.14 8.95 -1.06
CA LEU A 91 -7.71 8.44 0.20
C LEU A 91 -7.12 7.08 0.57
N VAL A 92 -7.00 6.16 -0.40
CA VAL A 92 -6.35 4.86 -0.22
C VAL A 92 -4.90 5.02 0.23
N PHE A 93 -4.13 5.86 -0.47
CA PHE A 93 -2.73 6.11 -0.15
C PHE A 93 -2.55 6.65 1.28
N ILE A 94 -3.29 7.71 1.63
CA ILE A 94 -3.25 8.30 2.98
C ILE A 94 -3.60 7.24 4.03
N ARG A 95 -4.66 6.47 3.79
CA ARG A 95 -5.11 5.46 4.75
C ARG A 95 -4.06 4.35 4.93
N MET A 96 -3.47 3.85 3.86
CA MET A 96 -2.41 2.84 3.92
C MET A 96 -1.16 3.35 4.66
N VAL A 97 -0.75 4.59 4.42
CA VAL A 97 0.38 5.22 5.14
C VAL A 97 0.08 5.31 6.64
N MET A 98 -1.12 5.74 7.02
CA MET A 98 -1.55 5.79 8.42
C MET A 98 -1.57 4.41 9.07
N MET A 99 -2.09 3.40 8.37
CA MET A 99 -2.12 2.01 8.86
C MET A 99 -0.71 1.48 9.08
N ASN A 100 0.20 1.68 8.12
CA ASN A 100 1.59 1.26 8.24
C ASN A 100 2.29 1.90 9.45
N ASN A 101 2.17 3.21 9.60
CA ASN A 101 2.81 3.95 10.69
C ASN A 101 2.25 3.54 12.07
N LYS A 102 0.93 3.49 12.23
CA LYS A 102 0.30 3.21 13.53
C LYS A 102 0.36 1.75 13.94
N ARG A 103 0.44 0.82 12.99
CA ARG A 103 0.30 -0.63 13.24
C ARG A 103 1.63 -1.35 13.11
N TYR A 104 2.21 -1.40 11.91
CA TYR A 104 3.34 -2.28 11.59
C TYR A 104 4.68 -1.69 11.98
N LYS A 105 4.90 -0.38 11.77
CA LYS A 105 6.12 0.28 12.27
C LYS A 105 6.17 0.31 13.79
N HIS A 106 5.02 0.48 14.44
CA HIS A 106 4.93 0.35 15.89
C HIS A 106 5.23 -1.08 16.35
N LEU A 107 4.67 -2.09 15.66
CA LEU A 107 4.94 -3.49 15.98
C LEU A 107 6.43 -3.84 15.89
N ARG A 108 7.15 -3.36 14.87
CA ARG A 108 8.62 -3.52 14.78
C ARG A 108 9.34 -3.08 16.04
N ARG A 109 9.01 -1.87 16.52
CA ARG A 109 9.56 -1.34 17.77
C ARG A 109 9.22 -2.24 18.95
N MET A 110 7.97 -2.69 19.07
CA MET A 110 7.52 -3.53 20.18
C MET A 110 8.22 -4.88 20.24
N ILE A 111 8.60 -5.47 19.11
CA ILE A 111 9.31 -6.76 19.09
C ILE A 111 10.85 -6.61 19.12
N GLY A 112 11.35 -5.40 19.36
CA GLY A 112 12.79 -5.12 19.47
C GLY A 112 13.53 -5.11 18.14
N GLN A 113 12.85 -4.82 17.02
CA GLN A 113 13.52 -4.59 15.74
C GLN A 113 13.91 -3.11 15.57
N PRO A 114 14.95 -2.80 14.76
CA PRO A 114 15.15 -1.46 14.24
C PRO A 114 13.89 -0.95 13.54
N TYR A 115 13.58 0.33 13.73
CA TYR A 115 12.32 0.90 13.28
C TYR A 115 12.51 2.30 12.69
N MET A 116 11.45 2.81 12.06
CA MET A 116 11.45 4.14 11.45
C MET A 116 10.28 4.99 11.92
N ILE A 117 10.55 6.26 12.23
CA ILE A 117 9.53 7.29 12.49
C ILE A 117 9.81 8.50 11.61
N GLY A 118 8.83 8.91 10.80
CA GLY A 118 8.98 10.08 9.92
C GLY A 118 10.16 10.00 8.95
N GLY A 119 10.57 8.79 8.54
CA GLY A 119 11.73 8.57 7.67
C GLY A 119 13.08 8.51 8.39
N LYS A 120 13.13 8.78 9.70
CA LYS A 120 14.34 8.63 10.51
C LYS A 120 14.44 7.20 11.02
N HIS A 121 15.65 6.63 10.97
CA HIS A 121 15.96 5.30 11.48
C HIS A 121 16.32 5.38 12.96
N PHE A 122 15.81 4.42 13.73
CA PHE A 122 16.09 4.26 15.15
C PHE A 122 16.63 2.85 15.40
N PRO A 123 17.60 2.71 16.33
CA PRO A 123 18.12 1.40 16.70
C PRO A 123 17.04 0.53 17.38
N ALA A 124 17.31 -0.76 17.50
CA ALA A 124 16.49 -1.67 18.28
C ALA A 124 16.43 -1.24 19.75
N GLU A 125 15.24 -1.35 20.34
CA GLU A 125 15.00 -1.18 21.77
C GLU A 125 14.71 -2.55 22.40
N ALA A 126 14.69 -2.63 23.74
CA ALA A 126 14.25 -3.84 24.42
C ALA A 126 12.80 -4.19 23.99
N PRO A 127 12.52 -5.45 23.65
CA PRO A 127 11.17 -5.86 23.26
C PRO A 127 10.19 -5.64 24.41
N ALA A 128 8.97 -5.24 24.06
CA ALA A 128 7.83 -5.18 24.97
C ALA A 128 7.44 -6.59 25.47
N SER A 129 6.62 -6.65 26.50
CA SER A 129 6.16 -7.94 27.01
C SER A 129 5.30 -8.67 25.96
N GLN A 130 5.29 -10.01 26.03
CA GLN A 130 4.44 -10.85 25.18
C GLN A 130 2.97 -10.39 25.19
N SER A 131 2.46 -10.06 26.39
CA SER A 131 1.07 -9.65 26.58
C SER A 131 0.74 -8.33 25.86
N GLU A 132 1.66 -7.37 25.85
CA GLU A 132 1.48 -6.08 25.17
C GLU A 132 1.49 -6.25 23.64
N VAL A 133 2.42 -7.06 23.13
CA VAL A 133 2.51 -7.36 21.69
C VAL A 133 1.25 -8.07 21.20
N GLU A 134 0.79 -9.09 21.93
CA GLU A 134 -0.45 -9.81 21.59
C GLU A 134 -1.68 -8.89 21.66
N ALA A 135 -1.74 -7.99 22.64
CA ALA A 135 -2.81 -7.00 22.74
C ALA A 135 -2.81 -6.01 21.55
N HIS A 136 -1.64 -5.64 21.03
CA HIS A 136 -1.53 -4.83 19.82
C HIS A 136 -1.94 -5.61 18.56
N ILE A 137 -1.49 -6.86 18.41
CA ILE A 137 -1.84 -7.73 17.28
C ILE A 137 -3.35 -7.95 17.21
N LYS A 138 -4.03 -8.15 18.35
CA LYS A 138 -5.49 -8.27 18.41
C LYS A 138 -6.24 -7.05 17.88
N LYS A 139 -5.62 -5.86 17.88
CA LYS A 139 -6.20 -4.62 17.35
C LYS A 139 -5.97 -4.45 15.84
N LEU A 140 -5.21 -5.33 15.19
CA LEU A 140 -4.98 -5.28 13.75
C LEU A 140 -6.27 -5.61 13.00
N ARG A 141 -6.90 -4.59 12.42
CA ARG A 141 -8.05 -4.71 11.51
C ARG A 141 -7.56 -5.05 10.11
N VAL A 142 -7.37 -6.33 9.83
CA VAL A 142 -6.91 -6.83 8.51
C VAL A 142 -8.00 -6.74 7.45
N GLU A 143 -9.26 -6.76 7.86
CA GLU A 143 -10.43 -6.56 6.99
C GLU A 143 -10.40 -5.17 6.35
N GLU A 144 -9.91 -4.18 7.09
CA GLU A 144 -9.72 -2.84 6.59
C GLU A 144 -8.67 -2.77 5.46
N LEU A 145 -7.65 -3.63 5.49
CA LEU A 145 -6.68 -3.74 4.39
C LEU A 145 -7.36 -4.26 3.12
N VAL A 146 -8.33 -5.16 3.24
CA VAL A 146 -9.08 -5.68 2.08
C VAL A 146 -9.95 -4.58 1.49
N VAL A 147 -10.68 -3.84 2.33
CA VAL A 147 -11.54 -2.74 1.84
C VAL A 147 -10.71 -1.65 1.18
N VAL A 148 -9.66 -1.18 1.85
CA VAL A 148 -8.83 -0.07 1.35
C VAL A 148 -7.92 -0.51 0.20
N GLY A 149 -7.40 -1.74 0.24
CA GLY A 149 -6.41 -2.25 -0.71
C GLY A 149 -6.98 -3.02 -1.89
N ILE A 150 -8.25 -3.43 -1.87
CA ILE A 150 -8.89 -4.18 -2.97
C ILE A 150 -10.20 -3.53 -3.39
N VAL A 151 -11.14 -3.30 -2.47
CA VAL A 151 -12.49 -2.83 -2.84
C VAL A 151 -12.44 -1.44 -3.47
N ILE A 152 -11.76 -0.47 -2.83
CA ILE A 152 -11.65 0.89 -3.40
C ILE A 152 -10.85 0.88 -4.72
N PRO A 153 -9.69 0.20 -4.84
CA PRO A 153 -9.01 0.05 -6.12
C PRO A 153 -9.83 -0.61 -7.22
N ALA A 154 -10.71 -1.57 -6.90
CA ALA A 154 -11.63 -2.17 -7.86
C ALA A 154 -12.67 -1.15 -8.36
N ILE A 155 -13.16 -0.25 -7.49
CA ILE A 155 -14.02 0.87 -7.89
C ILE A 155 -13.26 1.83 -8.82
N VAL A 156 -11.98 2.13 -8.52
CA VAL A 156 -11.14 2.97 -9.39
C VAL A 156 -10.95 2.32 -10.76
N LEU A 157 -10.67 1.02 -10.81
CA LEU A 157 -10.59 0.26 -12.05
C LEU A 157 -11.90 0.36 -12.84
N TRP A 158 -13.04 0.17 -12.18
CA TRP A 158 -14.35 0.29 -12.79
C TRP A 158 -14.59 1.70 -13.37
N LEU A 159 -14.24 2.76 -12.63
CA LEU A 159 -14.33 4.15 -13.12
C LEU A 159 -13.47 4.37 -14.38
N MET A 160 -12.25 3.83 -14.39
CA MET A 160 -11.32 3.96 -15.52
C MET A 160 -11.79 3.21 -16.78
N VAL A 161 -12.43 2.05 -16.60
CA VAL A 161 -12.92 1.22 -17.71
C VAL A 161 -14.23 1.77 -18.27
N PHE A 162 -15.24 1.98 -17.41
CA PHE A 162 -16.61 2.27 -17.83
C PHE A 162 -16.93 3.76 -17.96
N LYS A 163 -16.16 4.64 -17.29
CA LYS A 163 -16.21 6.10 -17.49
C LYS A 163 -17.63 6.69 -17.40
N PRO A 164 -18.36 6.44 -16.30
CA PRO A 164 -19.81 6.66 -16.25
C PRO A 164 -20.30 8.12 -16.26
N PHE A 165 -19.44 9.11 -15.97
CA PHE A 165 -19.81 10.54 -15.88
C PHE A 165 -18.64 11.51 -16.09
#